data_AF-A0A524NIN8-F1
#
_entry.id   AF-A0A524NIN8-F1
#
_cell.length_a   1.000
_cell.length_b   1.000
_cell.length_c   1.000
_cell.angle_alpha   90.00
_cell.angle_beta   90.00
_cell.angle_gamma   90.00
#
_symmetry.space_group_name_H-M   'P 1'
#
loop_
_entity.id
_entity.type
_entity.pdbx_description
1 polymer ?
#
loop_
_entity_poly.entity_id
_entity_poly.type
_entity_poly.pdbx_seq_one_letter_code
_entity_poly.pdbx_strand_id
1 'polypeptide(L)'
;MKKVVIILGLLLFFSGFAVAQTGTEAYFDQSYLDLELYCGDVYYDHLLGMVEIHFMMHFKDGEMTWFKVQGVKASLVSVNGETFTIKEVDKVNGPFPWNSVFGFPTHTFHYNIVGETGNRFIGSGTFDWETGLNIYNRAMCPGSM
;
A
#
# COMPACT_ATOMS: atom_id res chain seq x y z
N MET A 1 33.79 0.99 -44.24
CA MET A 1 32.63 1.56 -44.97
C MET A 1 31.36 1.07 -44.31
N LYS A 2 30.62 1.95 -43.60
CA LYS A 2 29.37 1.60 -42.92
C LYS A 2 28.21 1.66 -43.92
N LYS A 3 27.44 0.57 -44.06
CA LYS A 3 26.21 0.56 -44.85
C LYS A 3 25.07 1.08 -43.96
N VAL A 4 24.47 2.19 -44.36
CA VAL A 4 23.25 2.72 -43.75
C VAL A 4 22.08 2.04 -44.46
N VAL A 5 21.21 1.37 -43.69
CA VAL A 5 19.94 0.83 -44.19
C VAL A 5 18.85 1.76 -43.67
N ILE A 6 18.18 2.46 -44.58
CA ILE A 6 17.00 3.27 -44.31
C ILE A 6 15.80 2.32 -44.41
N ILE A 7 15.14 2.04 -43.29
CA ILE A 7 13.86 1.32 -43.29
C ILE A 7 12.76 2.36 -43.40
N LEU A 8 12.13 2.44 -44.58
CA LEU A 8 10.88 3.17 -44.78
C LEU A 8 9.78 2.51 -43.94
N GLY A 9 9.14 3.32 -43.08
CA GLY A 9 8.10 2.88 -42.16
C GLY A 9 6.89 2.32 -42.88
N LEU A 10 6.61 1.04 -42.66
CA LEU A 10 5.29 0.45 -42.85
C LEU A 10 4.53 0.64 -41.53
N LEU A 11 3.55 1.55 -41.52
CA LEU A 11 2.56 1.68 -40.45
C LEU A 11 1.70 0.42 -40.43
N LEU A 12 2.16 -0.62 -39.72
CA LEU A 12 1.32 -1.72 -39.31
C LEU A 12 0.47 -1.22 -38.13
N PHE A 13 -0.81 -0.98 -38.38
CA PHE A 13 -1.83 -0.94 -37.35
C PHE A 13 -1.82 -2.29 -36.64
N PHE A 14 -1.02 -2.41 -35.57
CA PHE A 14 -1.28 -3.40 -34.55
C PHE A 14 -2.56 -2.96 -33.86
N SER A 15 -3.71 -3.49 -34.31
CA SER A 15 -4.83 -3.72 -33.41
C SER A 15 -4.33 -4.72 -32.37
N GLY A 16 -3.64 -4.21 -31.35
CA GLY A 16 -3.24 -4.99 -30.21
C GLY A 16 -4.51 -5.52 -29.59
N PHE A 17 -4.72 -6.84 -29.72
CA PHE A 17 -5.60 -7.54 -28.80
C PHE A 17 -5.11 -7.16 -27.41
N ALA A 18 -5.92 -6.43 -26.66
CA ALA A 18 -5.72 -6.28 -25.22
C ALA A 18 -5.84 -7.69 -24.65
N VAL A 19 -4.72 -8.39 -24.54
CA VAL A 19 -4.69 -9.69 -23.88
C VAL A 19 -5.08 -9.41 -22.45
N ALA A 20 -6.23 -9.97 -22.04
CA ALA A 20 -6.75 -9.78 -20.71
C ALA A 20 -5.69 -10.26 -19.70
N GLN A 21 -5.20 -9.33 -18.88
CA GLN A 21 -4.10 -9.56 -17.95
C GLN A 21 -4.46 -10.72 -17.01
N THR A 22 -3.61 -11.76 -16.97
CA THR A 22 -3.78 -12.90 -16.06
C THR A 22 -2.44 -13.21 -15.40
N GLY A 23 -2.43 -13.28 -14.07
CA GLY A 23 -1.21 -13.54 -13.31
C GLY A 23 -1.11 -12.69 -12.04
N THR A 24 -0.04 -12.89 -11.29
CA THR A 24 0.27 -12.12 -10.08
C THR A 24 1.40 -11.14 -10.37
N GLU A 25 1.21 -9.90 -9.94
CA GLU A 25 2.20 -8.83 -10.07
C GLU A 25 2.49 -8.21 -8.72
N ALA A 26 3.71 -7.73 -8.53
CA ALA A 26 4.17 -7.07 -7.33
C ALA A 26 4.31 -5.57 -7.58
N TYR A 27 3.88 -4.79 -6.59
CA TYR A 27 3.86 -3.34 -6.61
C TYR A 27 4.37 -2.83 -5.27
N PHE A 28 4.82 -1.58 -5.27
CA PHE A 28 5.08 -0.86 -4.04
C PHE A 28 4.51 0.55 -4.13
N ASP A 29 4.10 1.08 -2.99
CA ASP A 29 3.69 2.47 -2.81
C ASP A 29 4.51 3.10 -1.69
N GLN A 30 4.77 4.39 -1.80
CA GLN A 30 5.49 5.16 -0.79
C GLN A 30 4.63 6.34 -0.36
N SER A 31 4.36 6.43 0.93
CA SER A 31 3.60 7.53 1.53
C SER A 31 4.36 8.13 2.70
N TYR A 32 4.12 9.42 2.94
CA TYR A 32 4.56 10.06 4.17
C TYR A 32 3.52 9.81 5.25
N LEU A 33 3.97 9.30 6.39
CA LEU A 33 3.14 9.05 7.55
C LEU A 33 3.37 10.13 8.60
N ASP A 34 2.25 10.66 9.07
CA ASP A 34 2.13 11.58 10.19
C ASP A 34 1.14 10.94 11.17
N LEU A 35 1.65 10.45 12.31
CA LEU A 35 0.88 9.56 13.19
C LEU A 35 1.10 9.84 14.67
N GLU A 36 0.01 10.18 15.36
CA GLU A 36 0.00 10.31 16.81
C GLU A 36 -0.17 8.94 17.51
N LEU A 37 0.56 8.75 18.61
CA LEU A 37 0.51 7.59 19.48
C LEU A 37 -0.17 7.94 20.80
N TYR A 38 -1.04 7.06 21.29
CA TYR A 38 -1.77 7.25 22.54
C TYR A 38 -1.78 5.98 23.40
N CYS A 39 -1.79 6.15 24.72
CA CYS A 39 -2.17 5.12 25.68
C CYS A 39 -3.46 5.55 26.39
N GLY A 40 -4.61 5.10 25.88
CA GLY A 40 -5.91 5.59 26.35
C GLY A 40 -6.10 7.05 25.92
N ASP A 41 -6.38 7.93 26.89
CA ASP A 41 -6.52 9.38 26.63
C ASP A 41 -5.20 10.15 26.75
N VAL A 42 -4.08 9.47 27.04
CA VAL A 42 -2.78 10.11 27.22
C VAL A 42 -2.02 10.07 25.89
N TYR A 43 -1.73 11.24 25.34
CA TYR A 43 -0.79 11.40 24.23
C TYR A 43 0.60 10.88 24.64
N TYR A 44 1.15 9.99 23.83
CA TYR A 44 2.45 9.35 24.08
C TYR A 44 3.55 10.00 23.24
N ASP A 45 3.38 10.03 21.92
CA ASP A 45 4.39 10.52 20.99
C ASP A 45 3.78 10.82 19.62
N HIS A 46 4.58 11.41 18.73
CA HIS A 46 4.25 11.68 17.35
C HIS A 46 5.34 11.10 16.46
N LEU A 47 4.91 10.28 15.51
CA LEU A 47 5.77 9.61 14.54
C LEU A 47 5.66 10.30 13.19
N LEU A 48 6.83 10.59 12.61
CA LEU A 48 6.95 11.16 11.28
C LEU A 48 7.91 10.32 10.46
N GLY A 49 7.56 10.02 9.21
CA GLY A 49 8.49 9.31 8.32
C GLY A 49 7.87 8.77 7.04
N MET A 50 8.71 8.11 6.24
CA MET A 50 8.25 7.44 5.03
C MET A 50 7.87 6.00 5.33
N VAL A 51 6.76 5.57 4.73
CA VAL A 51 6.25 4.20 4.75
C VAL A 51 6.27 3.68 3.33
N GLU A 52 6.85 2.50 3.14
CA GLU A 52 6.83 1.76 1.91
C GLU A 52 5.98 0.51 2.07
N ILE A 53 4.92 0.40 1.27
CA ILE A 53 3.97 -0.70 1.31
C ILE A 53 4.22 -1.58 0.09
N HIS A 54 4.58 -2.83 0.31
CA HIS A 54 4.70 -3.83 -0.75
C HIS A 54 3.42 -4.63 -0.84
N PHE A 55 2.84 -4.74 -2.02
CA PHE A 55 1.63 -5.53 -2.23
C PHE A 55 1.70 -6.34 -3.52
N MET A 56 1.00 -7.46 -3.54
CA MET A 56 0.77 -8.27 -4.73
C MET A 56 -0.67 -8.15 -5.16
N MET A 57 -0.91 -8.02 -6.46
CA MET A 57 -2.24 -8.06 -7.07
C MET A 57 -2.31 -9.28 -7.99
N HIS A 58 -3.44 -9.97 -8.00
CA HIS A 58 -3.67 -11.08 -8.91
C HIS A 58 -4.84 -10.80 -9.83
N PHE A 59 -4.57 -10.93 -11.12
CA PHE A 59 -5.51 -10.68 -12.19
C PHE A 59 -5.93 -11.99 -12.82
N LYS A 60 -7.20 -12.07 -13.20
CA LYS A 60 -7.75 -13.14 -14.03
C LYS A 60 -8.66 -12.50 -15.06
N ASP A 61 -8.39 -12.78 -16.34
CA ASP A 61 -9.19 -12.24 -17.45
C ASP A 61 -9.29 -10.69 -17.41
N GLY A 62 -8.22 -10.02 -16.97
CA GLY A 62 -8.15 -8.55 -16.88
C GLY A 62 -8.76 -7.95 -15.61
N GLU A 63 -9.35 -8.76 -14.73
CA GLU A 63 -9.95 -8.30 -13.47
C GLU A 63 -9.10 -8.67 -12.27
N MET A 64 -8.93 -7.73 -11.31
CA MET A 64 -8.25 -8.01 -10.05
C MET A 64 -9.14 -8.89 -9.15
N THR A 65 -8.62 -10.05 -8.76
CA THR A 65 -9.32 -11.08 -7.98
C THR A 65 -8.91 -11.15 -6.52
N TRP A 66 -7.72 -10.66 -6.20
CA TRP A 66 -7.26 -10.42 -4.83
C TRP A 66 -6.05 -9.49 -4.85
N PHE A 67 -5.81 -8.82 -3.73
CA PHE A 67 -4.52 -8.23 -3.44
C PHE A 67 -4.06 -8.63 -2.02
N LYS A 68 -2.76 -8.61 -1.81
CA LYS A 68 -2.16 -8.98 -0.53
C LYS A 68 -1.06 -7.99 -0.19
N VAL A 69 -1.13 -7.36 0.97
CA VAL A 69 0.01 -6.62 1.52
C VAL A 69 1.07 -7.67 1.94
N GLN A 70 2.23 -7.62 1.29
CA GLN A 70 3.35 -8.51 1.57
C GLN A 70 4.20 -8.04 2.74
N GLY A 71 4.26 -6.73 2.93
CA GLY A 71 4.97 -6.14 4.04
C GLY A 71 4.91 -4.62 3.97
N VAL A 72 4.92 -4.03 5.14
CA VAL A 72 5.10 -2.59 5.31
C VAL A 72 6.50 -2.40 5.88
N LYS A 73 7.28 -1.54 5.25
CA LYS A 73 8.57 -1.09 5.76
C LYS A 73 8.42 0.38 6.11
N ALA A 74 8.58 0.68 7.38
CA ALA A 74 8.59 2.04 7.87
C ALA A 74 9.77 2.20 8.83
N SER A 75 10.49 3.29 8.68
CA SER A 75 11.38 3.82 9.72
C SER A 75 10.81 5.17 10.10
N LEU A 76 10.03 5.18 11.18
CA LEU A 76 9.41 6.40 11.69
C LEU A 76 10.26 6.94 12.81
N VAL A 77 10.57 8.22 12.74
CA VAL A 77 11.33 8.89 13.79
C VAL A 77 10.32 9.53 14.73
N SER A 78 10.39 9.12 15.99
CA SER A 78 9.67 9.79 17.07
C SER A 78 10.29 11.17 17.33
N VAL A 79 9.49 12.11 17.83
CA VAL A 79 10.00 13.40 18.31
C VAL A 79 11.00 13.21 19.47
N ASN A 80 10.87 12.12 20.22
CA ASN A 80 11.76 11.71 21.30
C ASN A 80 12.99 10.91 20.81
N GLY A 81 13.13 10.66 19.51
CA GLY A 81 14.31 10.07 18.88
C GLY A 81 14.32 8.54 18.78
N GLU A 82 13.27 7.86 19.23
CA GLU A 82 13.13 6.41 19.06
C GLU A 82 12.75 6.08 17.60
N THR A 83 13.32 5.02 17.03
CA THR A 83 12.89 4.49 15.73
C THR A 83 11.81 3.44 15.87
N PHE A 84 10.73 3.58 15.09
CA PHE A 84 9.62 2.64 15.07
C PHE A 84 9.51 1.91 13.72
N THR A 85 9.14 0.64 13.79
CA THR A 85 8.86 -0.21 12.62
C THR A 85 7.39 -0.61 12.57
N ILE A 86 6.79 -0.54 11.38
CA ILE A 86 5.43 -1.05 11.14
C ILE A 86 5.50 -2.49 10.66
N LYS A 87 4.60 -3.34 11.17
CA LYS A 87 4.37 -4.71 10.72
C LYS A 87 2.88 -4.91 10.44
N GLU A 88 2.57 -5.22 9.19
CA GLU A 88 1.23 -5.53 8.71
C GLU A 88 1.23 -6.86 7.94
N VAL A 89 0.17 -7.65 8.11
CA VAL A 89 -0.04 -8.91 7.37
C VAL A 89 -1.52 -9.06 7.04
N ASP A 90 -2.10 -8.09 6.33
CA ASP A 90 -3.49 -8.20 5.87
C ASP A 90 -3.56 -8.75 4.43
N LYS A 91 -4.39 -9.79 4.25
CA LYS A 91 -4.77 -10.32 2.93
C LYS A 91 -6.20 -9.92 2.66
N VAL A 92 -6.41 -9.23 1.54
CA VAL A 92 -7.73 -8.73 1.17
C VAL A 92 -8.23 -9.50 -0.04
N ASN A 93 -9.27 -10.29 0.20
CA ASN A 93 -9.89 -11.09 -0.85
C ASN A 93 -11.14 -10.36 -1.35
N GLY A 94 -11.31 -10.32 -2.66
CA GLY A 94 -12.57 -9.87 -3.27
C GLY A 94 -12.43 -9.85 -4.79
N PRO A 95 -13.50 -10.10 -5.55
CA PRO A 95 -13.56 -9.52 -6.87
C PRO A 95 -13.56 -7.99 -6.68
N PHE A 96 -12.56 -7.32 -7.22
CA PHE A 96 -12.54 -5.85 -7.29
C PHE A 96 -12.97 -5.49 -8.71
N PRO A 97 -14.28 -5.34 -8.96
CA PRO A 97 -14.69 -4.84 -10.25
C PRO A 97 -14.09 -3.45 -10.42
N TRP A 98 -13.10 -3.30 -11.30
CA TRP A 98 -12.62 -2.01 -11.79
C TRP A 98 -13.68 -1.31 -12.66
N ASN A 99 -14.94 -1.80 -12.64
CA ASN A 99 -16.04 -1.09 -13.22
C ASN A 99 -16.52 -0.04 -12.21
N SER A 100 -16.42 1.21 -12.62
CA SER A 100 -16.75 2.44 -11.87
C SER A 100 -18.22 2.57 -11.44
N VAL A 101 -19.00 1.49 -11.45
CA VAL A 101 -20.46 1.50 -11.28
C VAL A 101 -20.89 1.32 -9.82
N PHE A 102 -20.05 0.71 -8.98
CA PHE A 102 -20.42 0.40 -7.58
C PHE A 102 -19.59 1.09 -6.50
N GLY A 103 -18.74 2.04 -6.88
CA GLY A 103 -17.83 2.71 -5.96
C GLY A 103 -16.64 1.83 -5.60
N PHE A 104 -15.51 2.48 -5.41
CA PHE A 104 -14.27 1.84 -4.99
C PHE A 104 -14.37 1.55 -3.47
N PRO A 105 -14.43 0.28 -3.03
CA PRO A 105 -14.69 -0.01 -1.62
C PRO A 105 -13.48 0.38 -0.78
N THR A 106 -13.63 1.31 0.17
CA THR A 106 -12.58 1.58 1.16
C THR A 106 -12.18 0.32 1.91
N HIS A 107 -10.89 0.05 2.04
CA HIS A 107 -10.39 -1.11 2.79
C HIS A 107 -9.78 -0.68 4.12
N THR A 108 -10.36 -1.16 5.23
CA THR A 108 -9.76 -0.97 6.55
C THR A 108 -8.71 -2.03 6.84
N PHE A 109 -7.51 -1.59 7.21
CA PHE A 109 -6.37 -2.44 7.55
C PHE A 109 -5.88 -2.15 8.97
N HIS A 110 -5.21 -3.13 9.58
CA HIS A 110 -4.63 -3.01 10.91
C HIS A 110 -3.14 -3.29 10.89
N TYR A 111 -2.38 -2.52 11.68
CA TYR A 111 -0.93 -2.65 11.70
C TYR A 111 -0.39 -2.55 13.12
N ASN A 112 0.71 -3.26 13.36
CA ASN A 112 1.44 -3.18 14.61
C ASN A 112 2.64 -2.26 14.43
N ILE A 113 2.87 -1.37 15.39
CA ILE A 113 4.05 -0.52 15.47
C ILE A 113 4.91 -1.04 16.61
N VAL A 114 6.20 -1.23 16.36
CA VAL A 114 7.16 -1.70 17.35
C VAL A 114 8.36 -0.76 17.36
N GLY A 115 8.59 -0.12 18.51
CA GLY A 115 9.76 0.71 18.77
C GLY A 115 10.99 -0.14 19.11
N GLU A 116 12.19 0.37 18.84
CA GLU A 116 13.46 -0.30 19.14
C GLU A 116 13.66 -0.57 20.65
N THR A 117 13.02 0.21 21.52
CA THR A 117 13.06 0.01 22.97
C THR A 117 12.03 -1.02 23.46
N GLY A 118 11.22 -1.56 22.56
CA GLY A 118 10.22 -2.59 22.85
C GLY A 118 8.79 -2.07 23.03
N ASN A 119 8.57 -0.76 22.92
CA ASN A 119 7.23 -0.17 22.92
C ASN A 119 6.39 -0.72 21.76
N ARG A 120 5.08 -0.90 22.00
CA ARG A 120 4.16 -1.45 21.00
C ARG A 120 2.89 -0.63 20.91
N PHE A 121 2.41 -0.44 19.69
CA PHE A 121 1.14 0.22 19.40
C PHE A 121 0.41 -0.56 18.31
N ILE A 122 -0.92 -0.44 18.31
CA ILE A 122 -1.80 -1.01 17.29
C ILE A 122 -2.48 0.16 16.60
N GLY A 123 -2.29 0.26 15.29
CA GLY A 123 -2.93 1.26 14.45
C GLY A 123 -3.96 0.61 13.53
N SER A 124 -4.81 1.46 12.98
CA SER A 124 -5.71 1.11 11.89
C SER A 124 -5.68 2.22 10.85
N GLY A 125 -5.97 1.86 9.61
CA GLY A 125 -6.07 2.82 8.53
C GLY A 125 -7.12 2.39 7.53
N THR A 126 -7.38 3.26 6.58
CA THR A 126 -8.27 3.00 5.45
C THR A 126 -7.56 3.33 4.16
N PHE A 127 -7.54 2.40 3.22
CA PHE A 127 -7.11 2.64 1.85
C PHE A 127 -8.33 2.97 1.00
N ASP A 128 -8.34 4.17 0.42
CA ASP A 128 -9.33 4.62 -0.54
C ASP A 128 -8.86 4.24 -1.95
N TRP A 129 -9.58 3.32 -2.58
CA TRP A 129 -9.27 2.80 -3.91
C TRP A 129 -9.63 3.79 -5.03
N GLU A 130 -10.49 4.80 -4.77
CA GLU A 130 -10.83 5.84 -5.73
C GLU A 130 -9.69 6.85 -5.83
N THR A 131 -9.20 7.32 -4.68
CA THR A 131 -8.16 8.35 -4.63
C THR A 131 -6.74 7.77 -4.58
N GLY A 132 -6.60 6.47 -4.29
CA GLY A 132 -5.32 5.82 -4.03
C GLY A 132 -4.65 6.31 -2.75
N LEU A 133 -5.43 6.81 -1.78
CA LEU A 133 -4.90 7.44 -0.57
C LEU A 133 -4.99 6.49 0.63
N ASN A 134 -3.94 6.47 1.43
CA ASN A 134 -3.93 5.85 2.75
C ASN A 134 -4.30 6.90 3.81
N ILE A 135 -5.35 6.64 4.58
CA ILE A 135 -5.78 7.46 5.71
C ILE A 135 -5.49 6.68 6.99
N TYR A 136 -4.56 7.17 7.79
CA TYR A 136 -4.14 6.51 9.04
C TYR A 136 -4.88 7.11 10.22
N ASN A 137 -5.45 6.25 11.08
CA ASN A 137 -5.99 6.66 12.37
C ASN A 137 -4.87 6.68 13.43
N ARG A 138 -5.11 7.38 14.55
CA ARG A 138 -4.21 7.31 15.72
C ARG A 138 -3.92 5.87 16.14
N ALA A 139 -2.70 5.60 16.58
CA ALA A 139 -2.30 4.28 17.07
C ALA A 139 -2.30 4.21 18.60
N MET A 140 -2.72 3.07 19.15
CA MET A 140 -3.03 2.90 20.57
C MET A 140 -2.15 1.85 21.23
N CYS A 141 -1.79 2.05 22.50
CA CYS A 141 -1.14 1.03 23.32
C CYS A 141 -2.04 -0.23 23.46
N PRO A 142 -1.48 -1.44 23.45
CA PRO A 142 -2.25 -2.67 23.64
C PRO A 142 -3.10 -2.62 24.91
N GLY A 143 -4.37 -3.02 24.81
CA GLY A 143 -5.30 -3.05 25.94
C GLY A 143 -5.86 -1.68 26.38
N SER A 144 -5.53 -0.61 25.66
CA SER A 144 -6.07 0.74 25.87
C SER A 144 -7.09 1.15 24.79
N MET A 145 -7.54 0.19 23.98
CA MET A 145 -8.55 0.35 22.92
C MET A 145 -9.95 0.06 23.44
#